data_AF-A0A7W0PRZ9-F1
#
_entry.id   AF-A0A7W0PRZ9-F1
#
_cell.length_a   1.000
_cell.length_b   1.000
_cell.length_c   1.000
_cell.angle_alpha   90.00
_cell.angle_beta   90.00
_cell.angle_gamma   90.00
#
_symmetry.space_group_name_H-M   'P 1'
#
loop_
_entity.id
_entity.type
_entity.pdbx_description
1 polymer ?
#
loop_
_entity_poly.entity_id
_entity_poly.type
_entity_poly.pdbx_seq_one_letter_code
_entity_poly.pdbx_strand_id
1 'polypeptide(L)'
;MSIARRLALGVGALGCIVLAVTLTLWAVDVSRWNDAFAAGDVRFRVAPEDERLWRPAELAPFDAGRKLLAVQDDVDFREALRALRRADLEDPVISDPEVAIRRNEAQARLEAIVVRDTDNARRSRAAGMLGVLGLARFVYETQEREALLSATIANLTRAVALDPGNDEAKYNLELAYQRGRGLELTEASAGSNAAPGGQGSKGAGAGQPGSGY
;
A
#
# COMPACT_ATOMS: atom_id res chain seq x y z
N MET A 1 -33.93 -14.53 -56.67
CA MET A 1 -33.03 -14.58 -55.49
C MET A 1 -33.57 -15.68 -54.57
N SER A 2 -32.83 -16.77 -54.36
CA SER A 2 -33.34 -17.95 -53.63
C SER A 2 -33.60 -17.65 -52.15
N ILE A 3 -34.57 -18.36 -51.56
CA ILE A 3 -34.93 -18.27 -50.14
C ILE A 3 -33.69 -18.47 -49.25
N ALA A 4 -32.80 -19.41 -49.61
CA ALA A 4 -31.53 -19.66 -48.94
C ALA A 4 -30.60 -18.44 -48.89
N ARG A 5 -30.51 -17.66 -49.96
CA ARG A 5 -29.67 -16.44 -50.00
C ARG A 5 -30.23 -15.33 -49.10
N ARG A 6 -31.56 -15.21 -49.02
CA ARG A 6 -32.22 -14.25 -48.11
C ARG A 6 -32.03 -14.64 -46.65
N LEU A 7 -32.13 -15.93 -46.33
CA LEU A 7 -31.87 -16.45 -44.97
C LEU A 7 -30.40 -16.25 -44.57
N ALA A 8 -29.44 -16.56 -45.44
CA ALA A 8 -28.03 -16.34 -45.17
C ALA A 8 -27.70 -14.86 -44.90
N LEU A 9 -28.28 -13.95 -45.70
CA LEU A 9 -28.13 -12.51 -45.48
C LEU A 9 -28.80 -12.05 -44.18
N GLY A 10 -29.96 -12.60 -43.83
CA GLY A 10 -30.66 -12.30 -42.57
C GLY A 10 -29.85 -12.73 -41.33
N VAL A 11 -29.28 -13.94 -41.36
CA VAL A 11 -28.41 -14.45 -40.29
C VAL A 11 -27.13 -13.61 -40.20
N GLY A 12 -26.51 -13.29 -41.34
CA GLY A 12 -25.32 -12.43 -41.37
C GLY A 12 -25.58 -11.03 -40.82
N ALA A 13 -26.72 -10.42 -41.18
CA ALA A 13 -27.13 -9.13 -40.66
C ALA A 13 -27.38 -9.16 -39.15
N LEU A 14 -28.08 -10.20 -38.66
CA LEU A 14 -28.29 -10.39 -37.21
C LEU A 14 -26.95 -10.54 -36.47
N GLY A 15 -26.02 -11.33 -37.02
CA GLY A 15 -24.68 -11.51 -36.46
C GLY A 15 -23.90 -10.19 -36.39
N CYS A 16 -23.98 -9.36 -37.44
CA CYS A 16 -23.35 -8.04 -37.45
C CYS A 16 -23.96 -7.10 -36.40
N ILE A 17 -25.28 -7.13 -36.21
CA ILE A 17 -25.96 -6.33 -35.19
C ILE A 17 -25.53 -6.76 -33.79
N VAL A 18 -25.51 -8.06 -33.51
CA VAL A 18 -25.07 -8.59 -32.21
C VAL A 18 -23.63 -8.16 -31.92
N LEU A 19 -22.74 -8.32 -32.90
CA LEU A 19 -21.34 -7.90 -32.76
C LEU A 19 -21.20 -6.39 -32.55
N ALA A 20 -21.96 -5.58 -33.28
CA ALA A 20 -21.92 -4.13 -33.12
C ALA A 20 -22.38 -3.70 -31.71
N VAL A 21 -23.44 -4.32 -31.20
CA VAL A 21 -23.94 -4.07 -29.84
C VAL A 21 -22.92 -4.48 -28.80
N THR A 22 -22.29 -5.67 -28.91
CA THR A 22 -21.29 -6.11 -27.93
C THR A 22 -20.05 -5.20 -27.92
N LEU A 23 -19.54 -4.81 -29.09
CA LEU A 23 -18.43 -3.87 -29.19
C LEU A 23 -18.78 -2.50 -28.60
N THR A 24 -20.01 -2.03 -28.80
CA THR A 24 -20.48 -0.76 -28.22
C THR A 24 -20.54 -0.84 -26.69
N LEU A 25 -21.07 -1.93 -26.13
CA LEU A 25 -21.11 -2.12 -24.67
C LEU A 25 -19.70 -2.15 -24.07
N TRP A 26 -18.76 -2.84 -24.71
CA TRP A 26 -17.36 -2.84 -24.28
C TRP A 26 -16.73 -1.45 -24.35
N ALA A 27 -16.92 -0.73 -25.46
CA ALA A 27 -16.40 0.64 -25.59
C ALA A 27 -16.93 1.57 -24.49
N VAL A 28 -18.22 1.45 -24.15
CA VAL A 28 -18.83 2.19 -23.04
C VAL A 28 -18.19 1.78 -21.71
N ASP A 29 -18.00 0.49 -21.43
CA ASP A 29 -17.36 0.06 -20.19
C ASP A 29 -15.91 0.54 -20.06
N VAL A 30 -15.14 0.54 -21.15
CA VAL A 30 -13.78 1.10 -21.17
C VAL A 30 -13.80 2.57 -20.78
N SER A 31 -14.71 3.37 -21.38
CA SER A 31 -14.84 4.78 -21.02
C SER A 31 -15.24 4.98 -19.55
N ARG A 32 -16.15 4.14 -19.04
CA ARG A 32 -16.59 4.16 -17.64
C ARG A 32 -15.48 3.81 -16.66
N TRP A 33 -14.61 2.86 -17.00
CA TRP A 33 -13.44 2.52 -16.18
C TRP A 33 -12.46 3.69 -16.11
N ASN A 34 -12.16 4.32 -17.25
CA ASN A 34 -11.29 5.49 -17.28
C ASN A 34 -11.86 6.65 -16.44
N ASP A 35 -13.15 6.94 -16.58
CA ASP A 35 -13.83 7.97 -15.79
C ASP A 35 -13.88 7.62 -14.29
N ALA A 36 -14.14 6.36 -13.96
CA ALA A 36 -14.15 5.88 -12.58
C ALA A 36 -12.77 5.97 -11.93
N PHE A 37 -11.69 5.76 -12.69
CA PHE A 37 -10.31 5.95 -12.23
C PHE A 37 -10.01 7.42 -12.00
N ALA A 38 -10.22 8.28 -12.99
CA ALA A 38 -9.95 9.70 -12.85
C ALA A 38 -10.77 10.34 -11.71
N ALA A 39 -12.08 10.08 -11.66
CA ALA A 39 -12.94 10.62 -10.62
C ALA A 39 -12.69 9.95 -9.25
N GLY A 40 -12.32 8.67 -9.24
CA GLY A 40 -11.93 7.93 -8.04
C GLY A 40 -10.66 8.50 -7.42
N ASP A 41 -9.61 8.72 -8.21
CA ASP A 41 -8.32 9.27 -7.74
C ASP A 41 -8.47 10.68 -7.15
N VAL A 42 -9.33 11.51 -7.75
CA VAL A 42 -9.67 12.84 -7.20
C VAL A 42 -10.46 12.71 -5.89
N ARG A 43 -11.50 11.87 -5.86
CA ARG A 43 -12.33 11.65 -4.66
C ARG A 43 -11.52 11.06 -3.51
N PHE A 44 -10.59 10.15 -3.79
CA PHE A 44 -9.74 9.53 -2.78
C PHE A 44 -8.95 10.55 -1.94
N ARG A 45 -8.59 11.70 -2.54
CA ARG A 45 -7.84 12.75 -1.82
C ARG A 45 -8.67 13.41 -0.72
N VAL A 46 -9.99 13.50 -0.90
CA VAL A 46 -10.92 14.24 -0.02
C VAL A 46 -11.86 13.35 0.78
N ALA A 47 -12.25 12.20 0.23
CA ALA A 47 -13.20 11.25 0.79
C ALA A 47 -12.71 9.81 0.57
N PRO A 48 -11.61 9.39 1.24
CA PRO A 48 -11.07 8.03 1.12
C PRO A 48 -12.05 6.95 1.65
N GLU A 49 -13.10 7.35 2.36
CA GLU A 49 -14.12 6.45 2.88
C GLU A 49 -15.21 6.06 1.88
N ASP A 50 -15.33 6.71 0.71
CA ASP A 50 -16.39 6.39 -0.27
C ASP A 50 -16.23 4.96 -0.83
N GLU A 51 -17.27 4.14 -0.71
CA GLU A 51 -17.25 2.74 -1.19
C GLU A 51 -17.25 2.62 -2.71
N ARG A 52 -17.59 3.69 -3.43
CA ARG A 52 -17.69 3.71 -4.91
C ARG A 52 -16.37 4.10 -5.58
N LEU A 53 -15.29 4.28 -4.83
CA LEU A 53 -13.97 4.56 -5.40
C LEU A 53 -13.57 3.43 -6.36
N TRP A 54 -13.22 3.81 -7.60
CA TRP A 54 -12.72 2.90 -8.64
C TRP A 54 -13.66 1.74 -9.00
N ARG A 55 -14.97 1.89 -8.77
CA ARG A 55 -16.00 0.88 -9.06
C ARG A 55 -17.07 1.43 -10.01
N PRO A 56 -16.89 1.30 -11.34
CA PRO A 56 -17.94 1.68 -12.29
C PRO A 56 -19.09 0.66 -12.27
N ALA A 57 -20.27 1.11 -12.69
CA ALA A 57 -21.36 0.20 -13.04
C ALA A 57 -21.09 -0.37 -14.45
N GLU A 58 -20.59 -1.61 -14.52
CA GLU A 58 -20.32 -2.32 -15.78
C GLU A 58 -21.65 -2.70 -16.46
N LEU A 59 -21.74 -2.51 -17.79
CA LEU A 59 -22.90 -2.89 -18.59
C LEU A 59 -22.72 -4.24 -19.27
N ALA A 60 -21.48 -4.58 -19.66
CA ALA A 60 -21.19 -5.85 -20.28
C ALA A 60 -21.35 -6.99 -19.26
N PRO A 61 -21.89 -8.14 -19.69
CA PRO A 61 -22.05 -9.28 -18.81
C PRO A 61 -20.68 -9.87 -18.43
N PHE A 62 -20.64 -10.61 -17.31
CA PHE A 62 -19.51 -11.40 -16.84
C PHE A 62 -18.21 -10.63 -16.51
N ASP A 63 -18.32 -9.34 -16.19
CA ASP A 63 -17.18 -8.45 -15.91
C ASP A 63 -16.17 -8.42 -17.06
N ALA A 64 -16.67 -8.54 -18.30
CA ALA A 64 -15.83 -8.63 -19.48
C ALA A 64 -14.94 -7.39 -19.64
N GLY A 65 -15.46 -6.20 -19.33
CA GLY A 65 -14.68 -4.96 -19.35
C GLY A 65 -13.48 -5.05 -18.41
N ARG A 66 -13.70 -5.44 -17.16
CA ARG A 66 -12.62 -5.62 -16.16
C ARG A 66 -11.58 -6.65 -16.58
N LYS A 67 -12.02 -7.81 -17.06
CA LYS A 67 -11.14 -8.93 -17.44
C LYS A 67 -10.33 -8.62 -18.69
N LEU A 68 -10.96 -8.02 -19.70
CA LEU A 68 -10.29 -7.65 -20.95
C LEU A 68 -9.29 -6.51 -20.74
N LEU A 69 -9.60 -5.55 -19.88
CA LEU A 69 -8.72 -4.44 -19.57
C LEU A 69 -7.64 -4.79 -18.53
N ALA A 70 -7.71 -5.96 -17.89
CA ALA A 70 -6.80 -6.40 -16.84
C ALA A 70 -6.58 -5.36 -15.71
N VAL A 71 -7.63 -4.61 -15.36
CA VAL A 71 -7.54 -3.49 -14.40
C VAL A 71 -7.51 -3.92 -12.93
N GLN A 72 -7.55 -5.22 -12.65
CA GLN A 72 -7.65 -5.71 -11.27
C GLN A 72 -6.41 -5.33 -10.45
N ASP A 73 -5.21 -5.46 -11.02
CA ASP A 73 -3.95 -5.10 -10.36
C ASP A 73 -3.89 -3.60 -10.00
N ASP A 74 -4.45 -2.77 -10.88
CA ASP A 74 -4.61 -1.33 -10.69
C ASP A 74 -5.59 -0.97 -9.57
N VAL A 75 -6.69 -1.73 -9.46
CA VAL A 75 -7.68 -1.57 -8.38
C VAL A 75 -7.10 -2.06 -7.07
N ASP A 76 -6.43 -3.21 -7.05
CA ASP A 76 -5.84 -3.83 -5.85
C ASP A 76 -4.78 -2.91 -5.23
N PHE A 77 -3.94 -2.28 -6.05
CA PHE A 77 -2.96 -1.31 -5.56
C PHE A 77 -3.60 -0.05 -4.99
N ARG A 78 -4.64 0.49 -5.65
CA ARG A 78 -5.39 1.64 -5.12
C ARG A 78 -6.10 1.33 -3.80
N GLU A 79 -6.68 0.15 -3.70
CA GLU A 79 -7.29 -0.39 -2.49
C GLU A 79 -6.24 -0.59 -1.37
N ALA A 80 -5.01 -1.02 -1.69
CA ALA A 80 -3.91 -1.09 -0.72
C ALA A 80 -3.49 0.31 -0.22
N LEU A 81 -3.39 1.31 -1.10
CA LEU A 81 -3.13 2.69 -0.71
C LEU A 81 -4.26 3.28 0.16
N ARG A 82 -5.51 2.90 -0.14
CA ARG A 82 -6.67 3.28 0.68
C ARG A 82 -6.60 2.66 2.07
N ALA A 83 -6.27 1.37 2.17
CA ALA A 83 -6.06 0.70 3.45
C ALA A 83 -4.93 1.37 4.25
N LEU A 84 -3.82 1.73 3.60
CA LEU A 84 -2.71 2.43 4.25
C LEU A 84 -3.14 3.80 4.80
N ARG A 85 -3.92 4.57 4.04
CA ARG A 85 -4.44 5.87 4.49
C ARG A 85 -5.38 5.73 5.70
N ARG A 86 -6.17 4.66 5.75
CA ARG A 86 -7.08 4.34 6.87
C ARG A 86 -6.37 3.80 8.11
N ALA A 87 -5.16 3.28 7.93
CA ALA A 87 -4.34 2.73 9.00
C ALA A 87 -3.75 3.79 9.94
N ASP A 88 -4.02 5.08 9.65
CA ASP A 88 -3.70 6.24 10.47
C ASP A 88 -2.27 6.19 11.04
N LEU A 89 -1.30 6.36 10.16
CA LEU A 89 0.11 6.22 10.51
C LEU A 89 0.64 7.38 11.37
N GLU A 90 -0.14 8.45 11.50
CA GLU A 90 0.18 9.63 12.30
C GLU A 90 -0.27 9.48 13.76
N ASP A 91 -1.24 8.60 14.04
CA ASP A 91 -1.71 8.35 15.40
C ASP A 91 -0.68 7.51 16.21
N PRO A 92 -0.08 8.10 17.27
CA PRO A 92 0.88 7.41 18.13
C PRO A 92 0.23 6.38 19.07
N VAL A 93 -1.10 6.30 19.14
CA VAL A 93 -1.80 5.40 20.08
C VAL A 93 -1.67 3.95 19.60
N ILE A 94 -0.66 3.26 20.15
CA ILE A 94 -0.36 1.85 19.86
C ILE A 94 -1.44 0.91 20.46
N SER A 95 -2.17 1.35 21.47
CA SER A 95 -3.04 0.50 22.29
C SER A 95 -4.44 0.23 21.72
N ASP A 96 -4.82 0.84 20.60
CA ASP A 96 -6.12 0.60 19.97
C ASP A 96 -6.07 -0.64 19.06
N PRO A 97 -6.78 -1.74 19.40
CA PRO A 97 -6.82 -2.95 18.58
C PRO A 97 -7.31 -2.70 17.15
N GLU A 98 -8.21 -1.74 16.93
CA GLU A 98 -8.74 -1.45 15.59
C GLU A 98 -7.69 -0.81 14.68
N VAL A 99 -6.82 0.04 15.25
CA VAL A 99 -5.69 0.63 14.53
C VAL A 99 -4.68 -0.45 14.15
N ALA A 100 -4.39 -1.38 15.05
CA ALA A 100 -3.52 -2.52 14.78
C ALA A 100 -4.08 -3.41 13.64
N ILE A 101 -5.38 -3.71 13.66
CA ILE A 101 -6.05 -4.48 12.59
C ILE A 101 -5.93 -3.75 11.24
N ARG A 102 -6.24 -2.45 11.17
CA ARG A 102 -6.14 -1.67 9.93
C ARG A 102 -4.71 -1.62 9.38
N ARG A 103 -3.71 -1.48 10.24
CA ARG A 103 -2.28 -1.52 9.86
C ARG A 103 -1.86 -2.88 9.32
N ASN A 104 -2.33 -3.97 9.93
CA ASN A 104 -2.06 -5.33 9.45
C ASN A 104 -2.74 -5.61 8.11
N GLU A 105 -3.97 -5.13 7.91
CA GLU A 105 -4.66 -5.23 6.62
C GLU A 105 -3.90 -4.50 5.51
N ALA A 106 -3.48 -3.25 5.77
CA ALA A 106 -2.69 -2.48 4.81
C ALA A 106 -1.38 -3.18 4.45
N GLN A 107 -0.67 -3.70 5.46
CA GLN A 107 0.56 -4.46 5.26
C GLN A 107 0.33 -5.71 4.40
N ALA A 108 -0.67 -6.52 4.73
CA ALA A 108 -0.97 -7.76 3.99
C ALA A 108 -1.34 -7.49 2.52
N ARG A 109 -2.10 -6.42 2.25
CA ARG A 109 -2.44 -6.02 0.88
C ARG A 109 -1.20 -5.60 0.08
N LEU A 110 -0.29 -4.83 0.68
CA LEU A 110 0.95 -4.42 0.03
C LEU A 110 1.88 -5.61 -0.22
N GLU A 111 2.03 -6.51 0.75
CA GLU A 111 2.82 -7.75 0.60
C GLU A 111 2.29 -8.64 -0.52
N ALA A 112 0.97 -8.78 -0.63
CA ALA A 112 0.34 -9.53 -1.71
C ALA A 112 0.72 -8.95 -3.09
N ILE A 113 0.75 -7.63 -3.24
CA ILE A 113 1.17 -6.96 -4.49
C ILE A 113 2.64 -7.22 -4.78
N VAL A 114 3.52 -7.07 -3.79
CA VAL A 114 4.96 -7.33 -3.94
C VAL A 114 5.22 -8.77 -4.44
N VAL A 115 4.41 -9.74 -4.00
CA VAL A 115 4.55 -11.15 -4.36
C VAL A 115 3.89 -11.50 -5.69
N ARG A 116 2.69 -10.99 -5.96
CA ARG A 116 1.80 -11.54 -7.01
C ARG A 116 1.70 -10.67 -8.26
N ASP A 117 1.92 -9.36 -8.15
CA ASP A 117 1.79 -8.45 -9.28
C ASP A 117 2.88 -8.72 -10.33
N THR A 118 2.57 -8.47 -11.60
CA THR A 118 3.51 -8.69 -12.71
C THR A 118 4.29 -7.43 -13.08
N ASP A 119 3.81 -6.25 -12.70
CA ASP A 119 4.46 -4.96 -12.93
C ASP A 119 5.47 -4.65 -11.83
N ASN A 120 6.76 -4.70 -12.18
CA ASN A 120 7.85 -4.37 -11.26
C ASN A 120 7.77 -2.95 -10.69
N ALA A 121 7.25 -1.96 -11.42
CA ALA A 121 7.08 -0.61 -10.91
C ALA A 121 6.00 -0.57 -9.80
N ARG A 122 4.91 -1.31 -9.97
CA ARG A 122 3.87 -1.44 -8.93
C ARG A 122 4.37 -2.21 -7.71
N ARG A 123 5.09 -3.32 -7.92
CA ARG A 123 5.74 -4.07 -6.84
C ARG A 123 6.75 -3.21 -6.09
N SER A 124 7.53 -2.40 -6.80
CA SER A 124 8.49 -1.46 -6.21
C SER A 124 7.78 -0.46 -5.32
N ARG A 125 6.74 0.20 -5.81
CA ARG A 125 5.94 1.15 -5.01
C ARG A 125 5.34 0.49 -3.78
N ALA A 126 4.80 -0.73 -3.90
CA ALA A 126 4.26 -1.47 -2.76
C ALA A 126 5.33 -1.80 -1.70
N ALA A 127 6.51 -2.28 -2.13
CA ALA A 127 7.65 -2.51 -1.25
C ALA A 127 8.14 -1.20 -0.59
N GLY A 128 8.12 -0.09 -1.33
CA GLY A 128 8.43 1.24 -0.80
C GLY A 128 7.48 1.65 0.32
N MET A 129 6.17 1.43 0.14
CA MET A 129 5.16 1.73 1.16
C MET A 129 5.29 0.84 2.41
N LEU A 130 5.68 -0.44 2.26
CA LEU A 130 6.04 -1.29 3.40
C LEU A 130 7.23 -0.72 4.19
N GLY A 131 8.22 -0.15 3.50
CA GLY A 131 9.32 0.59 4.12
C GLY A 131 8.84 1.82 4.89
N VAL A 132 7.96 2.64 4.30
CA VAL A 132 7.38 3.83 4.96
C VAL A 132 6.59 3.43 6.20
N LEU A 133 5.81 2.35 6.14
CA LEU A 133 5.08 1.81 7.30
C LEU A 133 6.05 1.44 8.44
N GLY A 134 7.18 0.82 8.11
CA GLY A 134 8.24 0.52 9.08
C GLY A 134 8.85 1.77 9.71
N LEU A 135 9.16 2.80 8.90
CA LEU A 135 9.64 4.10 9.38
C LEU A 135 8.64 4.82 10.29
N ALA A 136 7.35 4.77 9.97
CA ALA A 136 6.30 5.36 10.79
C ALA A 136 6.23 4.68 12.17
N ARG A 137 6.28 3.36 12.22
CA ARG A 137 6.30 2.58 13.48
C ARG A 137 7.57 2.85 14.29
N PHE A 138 8.71 3.05 13.62
CA PHE A 138 10.00 3.29 14.28
C PHE A 138 9.99 4.49 15.23
N VAL A 139 9.14 5.49 14.98
CA VAL A 139 9.03 6.68 15.82
C VAL A 139 8.51 6.34 17.23
N TYR A 140 7.62 5.36 17.35
CA TYR A 140 6.91 5.06 18.60
C TYR A 140 7.32 3.72 19.21
N GLU A 141 7.79 2.79 18.39
CA GLU A 141 8.27 1.51 18.88
C GLU A 141 9.58 1.68 19.64
N THR A 142 9.69 1.05 20.82
CA THR A 142 10.88 1.10 21.68
C THR A 142 11.53 -0.26 21.84
N GLN A 143 10.76 -1.34 21.64
CA GLN A 143 11.24 -2.71 21.67
C GLN A 143 11.52 -3.16 20.23
N GLU A 144 12.57 -3.94 19.99
CA GLU A 144 12.86 -4.49 18.64
C GLU A 144 13.15 -3.45 17.53
N ARG A 145 13.57 -2.23 17.90
CA ARG A 145 13.89 -1.14 16.94
C ARG A 145 14.83 -1.57 15.82
N GLU A 146 15.84 -2.37 16.15
CA GLU A 146 16.80 -2.90 15.17
C GLU A 146 16.15 -3.83 14.15
N ALA A 147 15.29 -4.75 14.61
CA ALA A 147 14.59 -5.68 13.74
C ALA A 147 13.63 -4.95 12.80
N LEU A 148 12.88 -3.97 13.34
CA LEU A 148 12.00 -3.11 12.55
C LEU A 148 12.77 -2.30 11.50
N LEU A 149 13.91 -1.72 11.88
CA LEU A 149 14.76 -0.97 10.96
C LEU A 149 15.36 -1.87 9.88
N SER A 150 15.82 -3.07 10.24
CA SER A 150 16.34 -4.06 9.30
C SER A 150 15.28 -4.46 8.26
N ALA A 151 14.06 -4.76 8.70
CA ALA A 151 12.93 -5.05 7.80
C ALA A 151 12.58 -3.86 6.90
N THR A 152 12.65 -2.63 7.44
CA THR A 152 12.44 -1.39 6.71
C THR A 152 13.47 -1.22 5.58
N ILE A 153 14.76 -1.37 5.90
CA ILE A 153 15.86 -1.29 4.92
C ILE A 153 15.72 -2.37 3.86
N ALA A 154 15.34 -3.60 4.24
CA ALA A 154 15.14 -4.70 3.31
C ALA A 154 14.02 -4.42 2.30
N ASN A 155 12.89 -3.89 2.76
CA ASN A 155 11.76 -3.52 1.89
C ASN A 155 12.13 -2.38 0.93
N LEU A 156 12.82 -1.34 1.41
CA LEU A 156 13.25 -0.22 0.58
C LEU A 156 14.33 -0.63 -0.43
N THR A 157 15.27 -1.49 -0.03
CA THR A 157 16.26 -2.08 -0.95
C THR A 157 15.57 -2.91 -2.03
N ARG A 158 14.58 -3.73 -1.66
CA ARG A 158 13.76 -4.48 -2.62
C ARG A 158 13.02 -3.54 -3.57
N ALA A 159 12.47 -2.43 -3.08
CA ALA A 159 11.80 -1.44 -3.93
C ALA A 159 12.76 -0.87 -5.00
N VAL A 160 13.97 -0.46 -4.60
CA VAL A 160 15.00 0.03 -5.53
C VAL A 160 15.46 -1.06 -6.50
N ALA A 161 15.57 -2.31 -6.04
CA ALA A 161 15.95 -3.43 -6.90
C ALA A 161 14.88 -3.77 -7.95
N LEU A 162 13.59 -3.63 -7.60
CA LEU A 162 12.47 -3.85 -8.51
C LEU A 162 12.33 -2.73 -9.55
N ASP A 163 12.54 -1.48 -9.14
CA ASP A 163 12.53 -0.31 -10.01
C ASP A 163 13.64 0.67 -9.61
N PRO A 164 14.78 0.64 -10.32
CA PRO A 164 15.87 1.59 -10.08
C PRO A 164 15.51 3.05 -10.37
N GLY A 165 14.38 3.33 -11.04
CA GLY A 165 13.85 4.67 -11.26
C GLY A 165 13.00 5.21 -10.10
N ASN A 166 12.71 4.40 -9.08
CA ASN A 166 11.92 4.81 -7.93
C ASN A 166 12.74 5.69 -6.96
N ASP A 167 12.74 6.99 -7.21
CA ASP A 167 13.49 7.96 -6.42
C ASP A 167 12.95 8.13 -5.00
N GLU A 168 11.64 7.94 -4.78
CA GLU A 168 11.04 7.95 -3.45
C GLU A 168 11.59 6.81 -2.57
N ALA A 169 11.75 5.61 -3.13
CA ALA A 169 12.33 4.48 -2.42
C ALA A 169 13.80 4.74 -2.04
N LYS A 170 14.58 5.35 -2.92
CA LYS A 170 15.98 5.72 -2.62
C LYS A 170 16.07 6.75 -1.51
N TYR A 171 15.23 7.79 -1.57
CA TYR A 171 15.18 8.81 -0.53
C TYR A 171 14.78 8.22 0.83
N ASN A 172 13.74 7.38 0.85
CA ASN A 172 13.31 6.71 2.07
C ASN A 172 14.37 5.74 2.61
N LEU A 173 15.13 5.08 1.72
CA LEU A 173 16.25 4.20 2.11
C LEU A 173 17.38 5.01 2.76
N GLU A 174 17.70 6.18 2.22
CA GLU A 174 18.68 7.09 2.83
C GLU A 174 18.23 7.50 4.23
N LEU A 175 16.96 7.88 4.39
CA LEU A 175 16.38 8.23 5.69
C LEU A 175 16.48 7.06 6.68
N ALA A 176 16.20 5.82 6.24
CA ALA A 176 16.36 4.63 7.08
C ALA A 176 17.81 4.43 7.53
N TYR A 177 18.80 4.57 6.64
CA TYR A 177 20.22 4.48 7.02
C TYR A 177 20.66 5.60 7.97
N GLN A 178 20.13 6.82 7.81
CA GLN A 178 20.38 7.92 8.74
C GLN A 178 19.85 7.59 10.15
N ARG A 179 18.66 6.97 10.24
CA ARG A 179 18.09 6.52 11.54
C ARG A 179 18.93 5.41 12.19
N GLY A 180 19.42 4.45 11.41
CA GLY A 180 20.28 3.36 11.91
C GLY A 180 21.57 3.85 12.57
N ARG A 181 22.26 4.80 11.94
CA ARG A 181 23.46 5.42 12.54
C ARG A 181 23.17 6.09 13.88
N GLY A 182 21.97 6.64 14.07
CA GLY A 182 21.54 7.22 15.34
C GLY A 182 21.37 6.18 16.46
N LEU A 183 20.92 4.96 16.12
CA LEU A 183 20.84 3.85 17.09
C LEU A 183 22.24 3.40 17.52
N GLU A 184 23.13 3.14 16.56
CA GLU A 184 24.51 2.70 16.84
C GLU A 184 25.23 3.67 17.78
N LEU A 185 25.08 4.99 17.57
CA LEU A 185 25.66 6.01 18.44
C LEU A 185 25.05 6.02 19.84
N THR A 186 23.75 5.78 19.97
CA THR A 186 23.05 5.74 21.26
C THR A 186 23.47 4.51 22.07
N GLU A 187 23.58 3.36 21.42
CA GLU A 187 24.02 2.10 22.06
C GLU A 187 25.51 2.12 22.40
N ALA A 188 26.36 2.64 21.51
CA ALA A 188 27.77 2.85 21.81
C ALA A 188 27.96 3.79 23.00
N SER A 189 27.14 4.85 23.11
CA SER A 189 27.19 5.76 24.26
C SER A 189 26.67 5.12 25.56
N ALA A 190 25.66 4.26 25.47
CA ALA A 190 25.17 3.47 26.60
C ALA A 190 26.16 2.39 27.05
N GLY A 191 26.97 1.85 26.13
CA GLY A 191 27.98 0.82 26.39
C GLY A 191 29.38 1.33 26.75
N SER A 192 29.73 2.58 26.47
CA SER A 192 31.13 3.06 26.60
C SER A 192 31.36 4.30 27.46
N ASN A 193 30.36 4.89 28.13
CA ASN A 193 30.58 5.96 29.12
C ASN A 193 29.56 5.99 30.27
N ALA A 194 29.73 5.13 31.28
CA ALA A 194 29.45 5.57 32.65
C ALA A 194 30.61 6.48 33.08
N ALA A 195 30.57 7.75 32.68
CA ALA A 195 31.58 8.71 33.11
C ALA A 195 31.46 8.93 34.64
N PRO A 196 32.50 8.64 35.44
CA PRO A 196 32.50 8.99 36.85
C PRO A 196 32.76 10.51 36.93
N GLY A 197 31.70 11.31 37.11
CA GLY A 197 31.86 12.74 37.44
C GLY A 197 30.92 13.75 36.78
N GLY A 198 29.90 13.35 36.02
CA GLY A 198 28.89 14.28 35.50
C GLY A 198 27.79 14.56 36.50
N GLN A 199 27.65 15.82 36.94
CA GLN A 199 26.67 16.34 37.89
C GLN A 199 25.26 15.72 37.72
N GLY A 200 24.89 14.82 38.64
CA GLY A 200 23.50 14.40 38.81
C GLY A 200 22.71 15.54 39.45
N SER A 201 21.84 16.19 38.68
CA SER A 201 20.77 17.03 39.25
C SER A 201 19.61 16.13 39.69
N LYS A 202 19.47 16.09 41.02
CA LYS A 202 18.52 15.36 41.84
C LYS A 202 17.03 15.61 41.52
N GLY A 203 16.25 14.56 41.80
CA GLY A 203 14.95 14.63 42.51
C GLY A 203 13.91 13.68 41.92
N ALA A 204 13.16 12.86 42.65
CA ALA A 204 13.15 12.42 44.05
C ALA A 204 12.15 11.23 44.11
N GLY A 205 12.41 10.22 44.95
CA GLY A 205 11.46 9.12 45.19
C GLY A 205 12.11 7.82 45.64
N ALA A 206 12.96 7.88 46.67
CA ALA A 206 13.47 6.69 47.33
C ALA A 206 12.36 6.08 48.21
N GLY A 207 11.85 4.92 47.80
CA GLY A 207 11.09 4.01 48.66
C GLY A 207 12.04 3.03 49.35
N GLN A 208 11.99 3.00 50.68
CA GLN A 208 12.84 2.22 51.58
C GLN A 208 12.78 0.69 51.30
N PRO A 209 13.91 -0.05 51.32
CA PRO A 209 13.87 -1.51 51.35
C PRO A 209 13.56 -2.00 52.77
N GLY A 210 12.48 -2.78 52.91
CA GLY A 210 12.13 -3.48 54.15
C GLY A 210 12.89 -4.80 54.27
N SER A 211 13.60 -4.97 55.38
CA SER A 211 14.36 -6.17 55.77
C SER A 211 13.43 -7.32 56.18
N GLY A 212 13.77 -8.53 55.77
CA GLY A 212 13.08 -9.75 56.21
C GLY A 212 13.31 -10.09 57.69
N TYR A 213 12.39 -10.92 58.18
CA TYR A 213 12.64 -12.05 59.07
C TYR A 213 11.96 -13.27 58.45
#